data_AF-A0AA37B012-F1
#
_entry.id   AF-A0AA37B012-F1
#
_cell.length_a   1.000
_cell.length_b   1.000
_cell.length_c   1.000
_cell.angle_alpha   90.00
_cell.angle_beta   90.00
_cell.angle_gamma   90.00
#
_symmetry.space_group_name_H-M   'P 1'
#
loop_
_entity.id
_entity.type
_entity.pdbx_description
1 polymer ?
#
loop_
_entity_poly.entity_id
_entity_poly.type
_entity_poly.pdbx_seq_one_letter_code
_entity_poly.pdbx_strand_id
1 'polypeptide(L)'
;MKFENLRVDELDNNPDTVLNFKSLRSNGKYRFFYLLLQHDYLVLASKGIFPSINGKPERVTGGTDIEIPKSGLQWFINAIEQKFMRTEAEGGLKREELTFSEVIDGEKLVTSRWFGTSGYALANASRNLHSNFGGEGQQEFCFTDKMLFDEGLLDNLKVIAEKIDRGEL
;
A
#
# COMPACT_ATOMS: atom_id res chain seq x y z
N MET A 1 0.29 -13.20 12.72
CA MET A 1 -0.77 -13.86 11.91
C MET A 1 -0.19 -14.22 10.55
N LYS A 2 -0.56 -15.36 9.94
CA LYS A 2 -0.15 -15.70 8.57
C LYS A 2 -1.33 -15.46 7.63
N PHE A 3 -1.08 -14.79 6.52
CA PHE A 3 -2.07 -14.53 5.48
C PHE A 3 -1.77 -15.44 4.29
N GLU A 4 -2.83 -15.87 3.62
CA GLU A 4 -2.72 -16.50 2.30
C GLU A 4 -2.97 -15.42 1.24
N ASN A 5 -2.36 -15.57 0.07
CA ASN A 5 -2.54 -14.61 -1.01
C ASN A 5 -4.01 -14.55 -1.44
N LEU A 6 -4.60 -13.35 -1.44
CA LEU A 6 -6.00 -13.17 -1.83
C LEU A 6 -6.21 -13.55 -3.29
N ARG A 7 -7.33 -14.21 -3.58
CA ARG A 7 -7.68 -14.53 -4.95
C ARG A 7 -8.36 -13.35 -5.63
N VAL A 8 -8.03 -13.14 -6.89
CA VAL A 8 -8.52 -11.98 -7.65
C VAL A 8 -10.04 -11.97 -7.86
N ASP A 9 -10.69 -13.13 -7.81
CA ASP A 9 -12.14 -13.29 -7.90
C ASP A 9 -12.87 -12.96 -6.60
N GLU A 10 -12.14 -12.84 -5.48
CA GLU A 10 -12.70 -12.51 -4.17
C GLU A 10 -12.71 -11.01 -3.88
N LEU A 11 -12.01 -10.19 -4.67
CA LEU A 11 -11.75 -8.78 -4.34
C LEU A 11 -12.97 -7.85 -4.52
N ASP A 12 -13.73 -7.99 -5.61
CA ASP A 12 -14.77 -7.01 -5.98
C ASP A 12 -15.90 -6.89 -4.94
N ASN A 13 -16.20 -7.98 -4.24
CA ASN A 13 -17.30 -8.08 -3.27
C ASN A 13 -16.79 -8.49 -1.88
N ASN A 14 -15.51 -8.25 -1.58
CA ASN A 14 -14.96 -8.66 -0.29
C ASN A 14 -15.59 -7.81 0.84
N PRO A 15 -16.28 -8.43 1.82
CA PRO A 15 -16.98 -7.69 2.89
C PRO A 15 -16.02 -6.92 3.81
N ASP A 16 -14.75 -7.28 3.84
CA ASP A 16 -13.72 -6.63 4.67
C ASP A 16 -13.20 -5.33 4.04
N THR A 17 -13.65 -4.98 2.82
CA THR A 17 -13.16 -3.81 2.09
C THR A 17 -13.59 -2.51 2.75
N VAL A 18 -12.62 -1.71 3.19
CA VAL A 18 -12.85 -0.39 3.81
C VAL A 18 -12.58 0.78 2.87
N LEU A 19 -11.79 0.57 1.81
CA LEU A 19 -11.52 1.59 0.80
C LEU A 19 -11.20 0.94 -0.55
N ASN A 20 -11.76 1.51 -1.63
CA ASN A 20 -11.45 1.14 -3.01
C ASN A 20 -10.98 2.35 -3.79
N PHE A 21 -9.92 2.16 -4.59
CA PHE A 21 -9.43 3.18 -5.51
C PHE A 21 -8.89 2.52 -6.79
N LYS A 22 -8.61 3.34 -7.81
CA LYS A 22 -8.12 2.85 -9.09
C LYS A 22 -7.07 3.79 -9.65
N SER A 23 -6.15 3.26 -10.44
CA SER A 23 -5.16 4.07 -11.16
C SER A 23 -5.10 3.67 -12.62
N LEU A 24 -5.06 4.68 -13.49
CA LEU A 24 -4.93 4.51 -14.93
C LEU A 24 -3.47 4.18 -15.26
N ARG A 25 -3.25 3.02 -15.89
CA ARG A 25 -1.93 2.62 -16.37
C ARG A 25 -1.64 3.24 -17.74
N SER A 26 -0.36 3.24 -18.13
CA SER A 26 0.12 3.73 -19.44
C SER A 26 -0.51 3.01 -20.64
N ASN A 27 -1.02 1.79 -20.46
CA ASN A 27 -1.73 1.04 -21.49
C ASN A 27 -3.23 1.40 -21.62
N GLY A 28 -3.69 2.47 -20.95
CA GLY A 28 -5.08 2.93 -20.97
C GLY A 28 -6.03 2.09 -20.12
N LYS A 29 -5.54 1.10 -19.37
CA LYS A 29 -6.35 0.23 -18.51
C LYS A 29 -6.21 0.61 -17.04
N TYR A 30 -7.30 0.49 -16.30
CA TYR A 30 -7.27 0.67 -14.85
C TYR A 30 -6.69 -0.55 -14.14
N ARG A 31 -5.92 -0.29 -13.08
CA ARG A 31 -5.69 -1.23 -11.97
C ARG A 31 -6.57 -0.76 -10.80
N PHE A 32 -7.27 -1.69 -10.19
CA PHE A 32 -8.11 -1.47 -9.02
C PHE A 32 -7.38 -1.95 -7.78
N PHE A 33 -7.57 -1.23 -6.68
CA PHE A 33 -6.93 -1.48 -5.40
C PHE A 33 -8.01 -1.51 -4.31
N TYR A 34 -7.84 -2.44 -3.38
CA TYR A 34 -8.78 -2.75 -2.32
C TYR A 34 -7.97 -2.75 -1.03
N LEU A 35 -8.33 -1.87 -0.10
CA LEU A 35 -7.82 -1.90 1.26
C LEU A 35 -8.84 -2.64 2.11
N LEU A 36 -8.45 -3.82 2.59
CA LEU A 36 -9.28 -4.70 3.41
C LEU A 36 -8.83 -4.59 4.87
N LEU A 37 -9.79 -4.64 5.79
CA LEU A 37 -9.53 -4.73 7.22
C LEU A 37 -9.78 -6.15 7.70
N GLN A 38 -8.71 -6.86 8.02
CA GLN A 38 -8.75 -8.26 8.44
C GLN A 38 -8.14 -8.40 9.83
N HIS A 39 -8.99 -8.55 10.84
CA HIS A 39 -8.58 -8.55 12.25
C HIS A 39 -7.79 -7.28 12.60
N ASP A 40 -6.57 -7.41 13.11
CA ASP A 40 -5.69 -6.29 13.48
C ASP A 40 -4.80 -5.79 12.33
N TYR A 41 -5.11 -6.17 11.08
CA TYR A 41 -4.31 -5.86 9.91
C TYR A 41 -5.10 -5.19 8.80
N LEU A 42 -4.40 -4.33 8.07
CA LEU A 42 -4.82 -3.85 6.76
C LEU A 42 -4.11 -4.65 5.67
N VAL A 43 -4.89 -5.11 4.70
CA VAL A 43 -4.40 -5.86 3.54
C VAL A 43 -4.70 -5.03 2.30
N LEU A 44 -3.66 -4.55 1.63
CA LEU A 44 -3.80 -3.91 0.33
C LEU A 44 -3.64 -4.98 -0.75
N ALA A 45 -4.69 -5.13 -1.55
CA ALA A 45 -4.71 -6.02 -2.69
C ALA A 45 -5.05 -5.26 -3.97
N SER A 46 -4.70 -5.83 -5.11
CA SER A 46 -5.01 -5.23 -6.40
C SER A 46 -5.49 -6.23 -7.44
N LYS A 47 -6.20 -5.68 -8.42
CA LYS A 47 -6.73 -6.39 -9.59
C LYS A 47 -6.47 -5.56 -10.83
N GLY A 48 -5.99 -6.20 -11.89
CA GLY A 48 -5.77 -5.55 -13.16
C GLY A 48 -5.74 -6.53 -14.32
N ILE A 49 -5.68 -5.98 -15.53
CA ILE A 49 -5.55 -6.77 -16.75
C ILE A 49 -4.07 -6.88 -17.10
N PHE A 50 -3.57 -8.11 -17.14
CA PHE A 50 -2.28 -8.43 -17.72
C PHE A 50 -2.42 -8.46 -19.25
N PRO A 51 -1.55 -7.75 -19.98
CA PRO A 51 -1.66 -7.63 -21.44
C PRO A 51 -1.42 -8.97 -22.13
N SER A 52 -1.89 -9.07 -23.37
CA SER A 52 -1.54 -10.17 -24.27
C SER A 52 -0.05 -10.14 -24.57
N ILE A 53 0.65 -11.26 -24.33
CA ILE A 53 2.09 -11.41 -24.57
C ILE A 53 2.34 -12.78 -25.20
N ASN A 54 3.14 -12.84 -26.26
CA ASN A 54 3.55 -14.08 -26.94
C ASN A 54 2.37 -14.97 -27.35
N GLY A 55 1.31 -14.37 -27.91
CA GLY A 55 0.11 -15.09 -28.37
C GLY A 55 -0.83 -15.57 -27.25
N LYS A 56 -0.50 -15.30 -25.97
CA LYS A 56 -1.40 -15.60 -24.85
C LYS A 56 -2.43 -14.48 -24.70
N PRO A 57 -3.72 -14.79 -24.51
CA PRO A 57 -4.75 -13.77 -24.34
C PRO A 57 -4.52 -12.97 -23.06
N GLU A 58 -5.16 -11.81 -23.00
CA GLU A 58 -5.23 -11.03 -21.77
C GLU A 58 -5.84 -11.86 -20.64
N ARG A 59 -5.37 -11.63 -19.42
CA ARG A 59 -5.94 -12.26 -18.23
C ARG A 59 -6.02 -11.29 -17.08
N VAL A 60 -7.03 -11.50 -16.24
CA VAL A 60 -7.13 -10.81 -14.96
C VAL A 60 -6.07 -11.38 -14.03
N THR A 61 -5.28 -10.49 -13.42
CA THR A 61 -4.26 -10.83 -12.43
C THR A 61 -4.43 -9.93 -11.22
N GLY A 62 -4.01 -10.43 -10.07
CA GLY A 62 -4.13 -9.70 -8.82
C GLY A 62 -3.71 -10.55 -7.64
N GLY A 63 -3.98 -10.01 -6.46
CA GLY A 63 -3.69 -10.62 -5.17
C GLY A 63 -3.25 -9.59 -4.17
N THR A 64 -2.75 -10.06 -3.03
CA THR A 64 -2.22 -9.23 -1.96
C THR A 64 -0.90 -8.58 -2.39
N ASP A 65 -0.84 -7.26 -2.32
CA ASP A 65 0.37 -6.48 -2.55
C ASP A 65 1.16 -6.31 -1.23
N ILE A 66 0.47 -5.95 -0.13
CA ILE A 66 1.09 -5.77 1.20
C ILE A 66 0.09 -5.96 2.34
N GLU A 67 0.56 -6.50 3.45
CA GLU A 67 -0.12 -6.54 4.74
C GLU A 67 0.62 -5.67 5.76
N ILE A 68 -0.10 -4.89 6.57
CA ILE A 68 0.46 -4.10 7.67
C ILE A 68 -0.44 -4.19 8.91
N PRO A 69 0.09 -4.08 10.14
CA PRO A 69 -0.74 -3.83 11.31
C PRO A 69 -1.61 -2.59 11.07
N LYS A 70 -2.85 -2.58 11.56
CA LYS A 70 -3.78 -1.49 11.26
C LYS A 70 -3.31 -0.13 11.79
N SER A 71 -2.59 -0.12 12.91
CA SER A 71 -1.88 1.05 13.48
C SER A 71 -0.78 1.59 12.56
N GLY A 72 -0.25 0.74 11.67
CA GLY A 72 0.73 1.10 10.64
C GLY A 72 0.23 2.12 9.64
N LEU A 73 -1.09 2.24 9.45
CA LEU A 73 -1.66 3.26 8.55
C LEU A 73 -1.45 4.67 9.09
N GLN A 74 -1.78 4.90 10.36
CA GLN A 74 -1.58 6.21 10.99
C GLN A 74 -0.09 6.56 11.05
N TRP A 75 0.77 5.58 11.32
CA TRP A 75 2.22 5.75 11.24
C TRP A 75 2.68 6.18 9.85
N PHE A 76 2.20 5.52 8.78
CA PHE A 76 2.57 5.86 7.41
C PHE A 76 2.15 7.27 7.01
N ILE A 77 0.93 7.68 7.39
CA ILE A 77 0.42 9.05 7.18
C ILE A 77 1.32 10.06 7.90
N ASN A 78 1.61 9.82 9.19
CA ASN A 78 2.48 10.69 9.98
C ASN A 78 3.89 10.76 9.39
N ALA A 79 4.42 9.66 8.86
CA ALA A 79 5.72 9.67 8.21
C ALA A 79 5.73 10.59 6.97
N ILE A 80 4.70 10.54 6.12
CA ILE A 80 4.57 11.47 5.00
C ILE A 80 4.55 12.91 5.50
N GLU A 81 3.60 13.24 6.38
CA GLU A 81 3.30 14.63 6.74
C GLU A 81 4.32 15.27 7.70
N GLN A 82 4.93 14.47 8.57
CA GLN A 82 5.81 14.96 9.63
C GLN A 82 7.28 14.67 9.35
N LYS A 83 7.60 13.65 8.54
CA LYS A 83 8.98 13.28 8.23
C LYS A 83 9.40 13.75 6.84
N PHE A 84 8.63 13.45 5.81
CA PHE A 84 9.03 13.80 4.44
C PHE A 84 8.61 15.21 4.00
N MET A 85 7.47 15.71 4.46
CA MET A 85 6.96 17.03 4.05
C MET A 85 7.51 18.20 4.88
N ARG A 86 8.20 17.92 5.98
CA ARG A 86 8.77 18.93 6.88
C ARG A 86 10.26 19.09 6.65
N THR A 87 10.75 20.29 6.93
CA THR A 87 12.19 20.52 7.00
C THR A 87 12.79 19.84 8.24
N GLU A 88 14.11 19.63 8.24
CA GLU A 88 14.83 19.13 9.43
C GLU A 88 14.58 20.00 10.67
N ALA A 89 14.51 21.33 10.51
CA ALA A 89 14.22 22.26 11.58
C ALA A 89 12.79 22.12 12.17
N GLU A 90 11.86 21.56 11.40
CA GLU A 90 10.48 21.30 11.79
C GLU A 90 10.25 19.84 12.27
N GLY A 91 11.34 19.07 12.43
CA GLY A 91 11.31 17.67 12.87
C GLY A 91 11.19 16.63 11.74
N GLY A 92 11.38 17.09 10.48
CA GLY A 92 11.47 16.26 9.28
C GLY A 92 12.77 15.46 9.19
N LEU A 93 12.90 14.66 8.14
CA LEU A 93 14.13 13.91 7.85
C LEU A 93 15.27 14.84 7.46
N LYS A 94 16.50 14.37 7.70
CA LYS A 94 17.69 15.03 7.16
C LYS A 94 17.64 14.99 5.63
N ARG A 95 18.26 15.97 4.98
CA ARG A 95 18.25 16.09 3.50
C ARG A 95 18.70 14.82 2.76
N GLU A 96 19.58 14.03 3.36
CA GLU A 96 20.13 12.80 2.77
C GLU A 96 19.33 11.54 3.12
N GLU A 97 18.38 11.64 4.05
CA GLU A 97 17.56 10.52 4.51
C GLU A 97 16.30 10.41 3.63
N LEU A 98 16.27 9.35 2.81
CA LEU A 98 15.17 9.09 1.86
C LEU A 98 14.19 8.02 2.37
N THR A 99 14.45 7.51 3.56
CA THR A 99 13.75 6.37 4.15
C THR A 99 13.49 6.64 5.63
N PHE A 100 12.32 6.25 6.11
CA PHE A 100 11.95 6.25 7.52
C PHE A 100 11.39 4.88 7.89
N SER A 101 11.76 4.34 9.05
CA SER A 101 11.33 3.00 9.46
C SER A 101 11.11 2.92 10.96
N GLU A 102 10.15 2.11 11.36
CA GLU A 102 9.81 1.87 12.76
C GLU A 102 9.26 0.46 12.95
N VAL A 103 9.26 -0.03 14.19
CA VAL A 103 8.58 -1.28 14.54
C VAL A 103 7.20 -0.92 15.07
N ILE A 104 6.15 -1.34 14.35
CA ILE A 104 4.75 -1.08 14.65
C ILE A 104 4.09 -2.42 14.92
N ASP A 105 3.53 -2.60 16.12
CA ASP A 105 2.90 -3.86 16.57
C ASP A 105 3.74 -5.12 16.29
N GLY A 106 5.06 -5.00 16.48
CA GLY A 106 6.02 -6.10 16.28
C GLY A 106 6.48 -6.30 14.83
N GLU A 107 6.01 -5.50 13.87
CA GLU A 107 6.40 -5.57 12.46
C GLU A 107 7.18 -4.34 12.01
N LYS A 108 8.28 -4.55 11.29
CA LYS A 108 9.14 -3.46 10.81
C LYS A 108 8.55 -2.88 9.54
N LEU A 109 7.97 -1.69 9.65
CA LEU A 109 7.48 -0.94 8.51
C LEU A 109 8.54 0.04 8.03
N VAL A 110 8.62 0.21 6.72
CA VAL A 110 9.58 1.08 6.04
C VAL A 110 8.82 1.92 5.03
N THR A 111 9.01 3.22 5.08
CA THR A 111 8.53 4.13 4.04
C THR A 111 9.69 4.87 3.41
N SER A 112 9.62 5.09 2.11
CA SER A 112 10.67 5.81 1.39
C SER A 112 10.10 6.70 0.30
N ARG A 113 10.83 7.78 0.00
CA ARG A 113 10.52 8.64 -1.14
C ARG A 113 10.93 7.93 -2.44
N TRP A 114 10.01 7.79 -3.37
CA TRP A 114 10.27 7.15 -4.66
C TRP A 114 10.58 8.19 -5.75
N PHE A 115 11.67 7.96 -6.51
CA PHE A 115 12.20 8.93 -7.47
C PHE A 115 11.86 8.62 -8.93
N GLY A 116 11.48 7.39 -9.26
CA GLY A 116 11.13 7.00 -10.63
C GLY A 116 9.77 7.55 -11.05
N THR A 117 8.71 7.00 -10.47
CA THR A 117 7.40 7.67 -10.43
C THR A 117 7.29 8.32 -9.07
N SER A 118 7.24 9.65 -9.02
CA SER A 118 7.21 10.38 -7.75
C SER A 118 6.08 9.88 -6.86
N GLY A 119 6.42 9.58 -5.60
CA GLY A 119 5.53 8.89 -4.68
C GLY A 119 6.20 8.45 -3.39
N TYR A 120 5.48 7.64 -2.62
CA TYR A 120 5.95 7.04 -1.38
C TYR A 120 5.75 5.53 -1.44
N ALA A 121 6.81 4.78 -1.17
CA ALA A 121 6.71 3.35 -0.95
C ALA A 121 6.32 3.08 0.51
N LEU A 122 5.46 2.09 0.74
CA LEU A 122 5.23 1.48 2.04
C LEU A 122 5.60 0.01 1.93
N ALA A 123 6.58 -0.41 2.73
CA ALA A 123 7.05 -1.78 2.78
C ALA A 123 6.90 -2.35 4.19
N ASN A 124 6.64 -3.66 4.24
CA ASN A 124 6.66 -4.43 5.46
C ASN A 124 7.85 -5.39 5.42
N ALA A 125 8.95 -4.97 6.06
CA ALA A 125 10.20 -5.71 6.10
C ALA A 125 10.14 -6.98 6.98
N SER A 126 9.04 -7.17 7.72
CA SER A 126 8.78 -8.39 8.49
C SER A 126 8.03 -9.45 7.68
N ARG A 127 7.64 -9.16 6.43
CA ARG A 127 6.82 -10.05 5.60
C ARG A 127 7.40 -10.27 4.21
N ASN A 128 7.35 -11.52 3.77
CA ASN A 128 7.76 -11.89 2.42
C ASN A 128 6.61 -11.73 1.42
N LEU A 129 6.97 -11.41 0.18
CA LEU A 129 6.04 -11.37 -0.94
C LEU A 129 5.30 -12.70 -1.11
N HIS A 130 4.03 -12.61 -1.52
CA HIS A 130 3.26 -13.75 -2.00
C HIS A 130 3.72 -14.14 -3.41
N SER A 131 4.91 -14.75 -3.51
CA SER A 131 5.46 -15.24 -4.77
C SER A 131 5.51 -16.76 -4.81
N ASN A 132 4.83 -17.34 -5.80
CA ASN A 132 4.95 -18.76 -6.12
C ASN A 132 6.27 -19.11 -6.83
N PHE A 133 7.10 -18.10 -7.16
CA PHE A 133 8.31 -18.25 -7.97
C PHE A 133 9.61 -18.09 -7.17
N GLY A 134 9.55 -18.22 -5.83
CA GLY A 134 10.73 -18.24 -4.98
C GLY A 134 11.50 -16.92 -4.92
N GLY A 135 10.85 -15.80 -5.26
CA GLY A 135 11.45 -14.47 -5.13
C GLY A 135 11.57 -14.08 -3.67
N GLU A 136 12.80 -13.89 -3.18
CA GLU A 136 13.07 -13.22 -1.92
C GLU A 136 12.76 -11.73 -2.09
N GLY A 137 11.90 -11.20 -1.22
CA GLY A 137 11.56 -9.79 -1.23
C GLY A 137 10.53 -9.49 -0.15
N GLN A 138 10.65 -8.30 0.42
CA GLN A 138 9.65 -7.78 1.36
C GLN A 138 8.38 -7.37 0.60
N GLN A 139 7.23 -7.44 1.27
CA GLN A 139 6.01 -6.85 0.75
C GLN A 139 6.16 -5.33 0.62
N GLU A 140 5.75 -4.75 -0.50
CA GLU A 140 5.87 -3.32 -0.78
C GLU A 140 4.77 -2.85 -1.73
N PHE A 141 4.25 -1.65 -1.47
CA PHE A 141 3.39 -0.93 -2.39
C PHE A 141 3.87 0.51 -2.58
N CYS A 142 3.90 0.97 -3.84
CA CYS A 142 4.25 2.34 -4.19
C CYS A 142 2.99 3.16 -4.49
N PHE A 143 2.71 4.12 -3.61
CA PHE A 143 1.69 5.14 -3.83
C PHE A 143 2.29 6.29 -4.61
N THR A 144 1.75 6.64 -5.77
CA THR A 144 2.24 7.79 -6.54
C THR A 144 1.73 9.10 -5.93
N ASP A 145 2.44 10.20 -6.17
CA ASP A 145 1.98 11.54 -5.79
C ASP A 145 0.61 11.85 -6.39
N LYS A 146 0.38 11.41 -7.63
CA LYS A 146 -0.93 11.54 -8.28
C LYS A 146 -2.04 10.82 -7.49
N MET A 147 -1.78 9.61 -7.00
CA MET A 147 -2.75 8.91 -6.15
C MET A 147 -2.98 9.68 -4.85
N LEU A 148 -1.89 10.00 -4.13
CA LEU A 148 -1.95 10.55 -2.77
C LEU A 148 -2.54 11.96 -2.74
N PHE A 149 -2.12 12.83 -3.65
CA PHE A 149 -2.41 14.26 -3.62
C PHE A 149 -3.42 14.68 -4.69
N ASP A 150 -3.19 14.36 -5.95
CA ASP A 150 -4.07 14.82 -7.04
C ASP A 150 -5.44 14.12 -7.01
N GLU A 151 -5.47 12.84 -6.64
CA GLU A 151 -6.68 12.01 -6.57
C GLU A 151 -7.24 11.90 -5.14
N GLY A 152 -6.62 12.57 -4.16
CA GLY A 152 -7.11 12.66 -2.78
C GLY A 152 -7.03 11.37 -1.97
N LEU A 153 -6.19 10.40 -2.36
CA LEU A 153 -6.07 9.13 -1.63
C LEU A 153 -5.54 9.34 -0.21
N LEU A 154 -4.63 10.29 0.03
CA LEU A 154 -4.09 10.53 1.37
C LEU A 154 -5.19 10.95 2.35
N ASP A 155 -6.12 11.80 1.93
CA ASP A 155 -7.25 12.22 2.77
C ASP A 155 -8.21 11.07 3.04
N ASN A 156 -8.46 10.21 2.05
CA ASN A 156 -9.23 8.98 2.27
C ASN A 156 -8.55 8.05 3.28
N LEU A 157 -7.23 7.87 3.19
CA LEU A 157 -6.46 7.05 4.14
C LEU A 157 -6.51 7.63 5.56
N LYS A 158 -6.48 8.95 5.73
CA LYS A 158 -6.67 9.61 7.03
C LYS A 158 -8.04 9.31 7.64
N VAL A 159 -9.11 9.39 6.84
CA VAL A 159 -10.46 9.06 7.32
C VAL A 159 -10.53 7.59 7.79
N ILE A 160 -9.86 6.66 7.10
CA ILE A 160 -9.78 5.26 7.53
C ILE A 160 -8.98 5.12 8.83
N ALA A 161 -7.81 5.77 8.93
CA ALA A 161 -6.98 5.73 10.12
C ALA A 161 -7.73 6.27 11.36
N GLU A 162 -8.43 7.40 11.22
CA GLU A 162 -9.24 7.97 12.31
C GLU A 162 -10.36 7.03 12.76
N LYS A 163 -11.02 6.34 11.83
CA LYS A 163 -12.06 5.35 12.17
C LYS A 163 -11.48 4.16 12.93
N ILE A 164 -10.29 3.69 12.53
CA ILE A 164 -9.56 2.63 13.24
C ILE A 164 -9.21 3.08 14.66
N ASP A 165 -8.68 4.30 14.82
CA ASP A 165 -8.30 4.86 16.11
C ASP A 165 -9.49 5.05 17.05
N ARG A 166 -10.68 5.35 16.49
CA ARG A 166 -11.95 5.42 17.26
C ARG A 166 -12.59 4.05 17.53
N GLY A 167 -12.06 2.97 16.98
CA GLY A 167 -12.65 1.63 17.08
C GLY A 167 -13.95 1.46 16.29
N GLU A 168 -14.17 2.32 15.28
CA GLU A 168 -15.28 2.21 14.31
C GLU A 168 -14.96 1.23 13.18
N LEU A 169 -13.68 0.83 13.08
CA LEU A 169 -13.12 -0.16 12.17
C LEU A 169 -12.17 -1.11 12.94
#